data_AF-A0A0G1INY3-F1
#
_entry.id   AF-A0A0G1INY3-F1
#
_cell.length_a   1.000
_cell.length_b   1.000
_cell.length_c   1.000
_cell.angle_alpha   90.00
_cell.angle_beta   90.00
_cell.angle_gamma   90.00
#
_symmetry.space_group_name_H-M   'P 1'
#
loop_
_entity.id
_entity.type
_entity.pdbx_description
1 polymer ?
#
loop_
_entity_poly.entity_id
_entity_poly.type
_entity_poly.pdbx_seq_one_letter_code
_entity_poly.pdbx_strand_id
1 'polypeptide(L)'
;MRVIGLHSILEEETPTVIYFAGKQIGKMLGAKNVEEIKEKLVQLKIGTIDFPVANEEAVHVSIGECVTCAGIKPALGRPICQLEAGIVVGALEAIYPDKKIIGEETKCIGGLGDPVCLVECRML
;
A
#
# COMPACT_ATOMS: atom_id res chain seq x y z
N MET A 1 -17.13 2.19 2.12
CA MET A 1 -16.76 1.28 3.22
C MET A 1 -15.27 1.46 3.46
N ARG A 2 -14.84 1.81 4.69
CA ARG A 2 -13.40 1.89 5.02
C ARG A 2 -12.95 0.53 5.54
N VAL A 3 -11.82 0.03 5.05
CA VAL A 3 -11.34 -1.33 5.35
C VAL A 3 -10.93 -1.47 6.83
N ILE A 4 -10.70 -0.35 7.52
CA ILE A 4 -10.44 -0.36 8.96
C ILE A 4 -11.56 -0.98 9.80
N GLY A 5 -12.82 -0.96 9.33
CA GLY A 5 -13.92 -1.64 10.00
C GLY A 5 -13.78 -3.17 10.03
N LEU A 6 -12.94 -3.76 9.17
CA LEU A 6 -12.66 -5.19 9.23
C LEU A 6 -11.82 -5.55 10.46
N HIS A 7 -11.05 -4.61 11.04
CA HIS A 7 -10.30 -4.88 12.27
C HIS A 7 -11.20 -5.22 13.45
N SER A 8 -12.43 -4.72 13.50
CA SER A 8 -13.41 -5.10 14.52
C SER A 8 -14.10 -6.45 14.24
N ILE A 9 -13.84 -7.07 13.08
CA ILE A 9 -14.48 -8.34 12.67
C ILE A 9 -13.47 -9.49 12.71
N LEU A 10 -12.25 -9.26 12.24
CA LEU A 10 -11.22 -10.30 12.05
C LEU A 10 -10.13 -10.28 13.15
N GLU A 11 -10.30 -9.45 14.18
CA GLU A 11 -9.43 -9.34 15.36
C GLU A 11 -7.92 -9.32 15.01
N GLU A 12 -7.11 -10.24 15.55
CA GLU A 12 -5.64 -10.18 15.45
C GLU A 12 -5.07 -10.45 14.05
N GLU A 13 -5.76 -11.25 13.21
CA GLU A 13 -5.25 -11.64 11.88
C GLU A 13 -5.58 -10.62 10.78
N THR A 14 -6.41 -9.62 11.09
CA THR A 14 -6.90 -8.62 10.13
C THR A 14 -5.80 -7.98 9.28
N PRO A 15 -4.65 -7.51 9.83
CA PRO A 15 -3.62 -6.86 9.03
C PRO A 15 -3.06 -7.76 7.93
N THR A 16 -2.82 -9.03 8.25
CA THR A 16 -2.26 -10.03 7.33
C THR A 16 -3.24 -10.37 6.22
N VAL A 17 -4.50 -10.63 6.56
CA VAL A 17 -5.55 -10.95 5.58
C VAL A 17 -5.78 -9.78 4.62
N ILE A 18 -5.86 -8.56 5.14
CA ILE A 18 -6.02 -7.34 4.33
C ILE A 18 -4.80 -7.15 3.40
N TYR A 19 -3.59 -7.35 3.91
CA TYR A 19 -2.37 -7.26 3.11
C TYR A 19 -2.38 -8.25 1.95
N PHE A 20 -2.71 -9.52 2.20
CA PHE A 20 -2.77 -10.52 1.14
C PHE A 20 -3.91 -10.26 0.14
N ALA A 21 -5.05 -9.76 0.60
CA ALA A 21 -6.13 -9.32 -0.29
C ALA A 21 -5.65 -8.19 -1.21
N GLY A 22 -4.99 -7.17 -0.65
CA GLY A 22 -4.35 -6.10 -1.41
C GLY A 22 -3.35 -6.65 -2.43
N LYS A 23 -2.51 -7.61 -2.02
CA LYS A 23 -1.52 -8.25 -2.89
C LYS A 23 -2.13 -8.94 -4.10
N GLN A 24 -3.28 -9.61 -3.94
CA GLN A 24 -4.00 -10.19 -5.09
C GLN A 24 -4.55 -9.10 -6.01
N ILE A 25 -5.14 -8.04 -5.45
CA ILE A 25 -5.62 -6.88 -6.23
C ILE A 25 -4.47 -6.26 -7.04
N GLY A 26 -3.31 -6.06 -6.42
CA GLY A 26 -2.11 -5.53 -7.06
C GLY A 26 -1.67 -6.35 -8.27
N LYS A 27 -1.65 -7.68 -8.14
CA LYS A 27 -1.31 -8.59 -9.26
C LYS A 27 -2.30 -8.51 -10.42
N MET A 28 -3.56 -8.20 -10.13
CA MET A 28 -4.63 -8.09 -11.13
C MET A 28 -4.64 -6.74 -11.86
N LEU A 29 -3.80 -5.76 -11.47
CA LEU A 29 -3.78 -4.44 -12.11
C LEU A 29 -3.37 -4.48 -13.59
N GLY A 30 -2.56 -5.46 -13.99
CA GLY A 30 -2.05 -5.56 -15.36
C GLY A 30 -1.24 -4.33 -15.79
N ALA A 31 -0.45 -3.78 -14.87
CA ALA A 31 0.53 -2.73 -15.17
C ALA A 31 1.81 -3.34 -15.75
N LYS A 32 2.57 -2.57 -16.53
CA LYS A 32 3.85 -3.00 -17.11
C LYS A 32 5.08 -2.34 -16.49
N ASN A 33 4.88 -1.20 -15.83
CA ASN A 33 5.94 -0.42 -15.20
C ASN A 33 5.35 0.38 -14.02
N VAL A 34 6.22 1.08 -13.30
CA VAL A 34 5.90 1.84 -12.09
C VAL A 34 4.93 3.01 -12.40
N GLU A 35 5.08 3.64 -13.55
CA GLU A 35 4.24 4.73 -14.03
C GLU A 35 2.80 4.24 -14.30
N GLU A 36 2.63 3.09 -14.94
CA GLU A 36 1.31 2.48 -15.13
C GLU A 36 0.67 2.05 -13.79
N ILE A 37 1.46 1.63 -12.80
CA ILE A 37 0.96 1.39 -11.44
C ILE A 37 0.40 2.69 -10.86
N LYS A 38 1.17 3.79 -10.93
CA LYS A 38 0.73 5.13 -10.48
C LYS A 38 -0.61 5.50 -11.11
N GLU A 39 -0.71 5.44 -12.43
CA GLU A 39 -1.90 5.81 -13.17
C GLU A 39 -3.13 4.97 -12.76
N LYS A 40 -2.96 3.64 -12.69
CA LYS A 40 -4.07 2.73 -12.34
C LYS A 40 -4.54 2.93 -10.91
N LEU A 41 -3.64 3.11 -9.94
CA LEU A 41 -4.01 3.35 -8.54
C LEU A 41 -4.75 4.69 -8.36
N VAL A 42 -4.34 5.73 -9.09
CA VAL A 42 -5.05 7.02 -9.13
C VAL A 42 -6.42 6.85 -9.77
N GLN A 43 -6.54 6.14 -10.89
CA GLN A 43 -7.82 5.86 -11.56
C GLN A 43 -8.79 5.08 -10.68
N LEU A 44 -8.28 4.12 -9.90
CA LEU A 44 -9.05 3.34 -8.92
C LEU A 44 -9.37 4.13 -7.63
N LYS A 45 -8.91 5.38 -7.52
CA LYS A 45 -9.09 6.24 -6.34
C LYS A 45 -8.54 5.61 -5.05
N ILE A 46 -7.43 4.88 -5.16
CA ILE A 46 -6.72 4.33 -4.00
C ILE A 46 -6.04 5.44 -3.19
N GLY A 47 -5.54 6.46 -3.88
CA GLY A 47 -4.92 7.65 -3.31
C GLY A 47 -4.15 8.42 -4.38
N THR A 48 -3.53 9.53 -3.99
CA THR A 48 -2.52 10.20 -4.81
C THR A 48 -1.20 9.46 -4.65
N ILE A 49 -0.57 9.04 -5.75
CA ILE A 49 0.59 8.15 -5.72
C ILE A 49 1.84 8.87 -6.22
N ASP A 50 2.94 8.68 -5.52
CA ASP A 50 4.25 9.08 -5.98
C ASP A 50 5.33 8.04 -5.64
N PHE A 51 6.38 8.00 -6.45
CA PHE A 51 7.49 7.04 -6.32
C PHE A 51 8.79 7.79 -6.03
N PRO A 52 9.02 8.25 -4.78
CA PRO A 52 10.23 9.00 -4.41
C PRO A 52 11.53 8.20 -4.59
N VAL A 53 11.45 6.87 -4.59
CA VAL A 53 12.57 5.97 -4.90
C VAL A 53 12.05 4.89 -5.84
N ALA A 54 12.72 4.68 -6.97
CA ALA A 54 12.49 3.57 -7.87
C ALA A 54 13.81 3.20 -8.56
N ASN A 55 14.48 2.17 -8.04
CA ASN A 55 15.72 1.64 -8.59
C ASN A 55 15.75 0.10 -8.46
N GLU A 56 16.88 -0.53 -8.77
CA GLU A 56 16.98 -1.99 -8.80
C GLU A 56 16.92 -2.67 -7.41
N GLU A 57 17.20 -1.94 -6.33
CA GLU A 57 17.29 -2.46 -4.97
C GLU A 57 16.03 -2.11 -4.14
N ALA A 58 15.40 -0.97 -4.43
CA ALA A 58 14.30 -0.46 -3.65
C ALA A 58 13.30 0.35 -4.48
N VAL A 59 12.04 0.26 -4.04
CA VAL A 59 10.93 1.10 -4.50
C VAL A 59 10.22 1.66 -3.28
N HIS A 60 10.14 2.98 -3.16
CA HIS A 60 9.36 3.63 -2.11
C HIS A 60 8.12 4.26 -2.73
N VAL A 61 6.96 4.06 -2.11
CA VAL A 61 5.69 4.57 -2.61
C VAL A 61 5.05 5.47 -1.57
N SER A 62 4.91 6.74 -1.91
CA SER A 62 4.19 7.73 -1.13
C SER A 62 2.73 7.76 -1.57
N ILE A 63 1.81 7.62 -0.61
CA ILE A 63 0.37 7.59 -0.83
C ILE A 63 -0.28 8.70 0.00
N GLY A 64 -0.79 9.70 -0.69
CA GLY A 64 -1.63 10.75 -0.12
C GLY A 64 -3.11 10.39 -0.24
N GLU A 65 -3.93 10.91 0.67
CA GLU A 65 -5.40 10.72 0.66
C GLU A 65 -5.84 9.25 0.49
N CYS A 66 -5.14 8.34 1.18
CA CYS A 66 -5.33 6.90 1.04
C CYS A 66 -6.76 6.44 1.41
N VAL A 67 -7.31 5.47 0.68
CA VAL A 67 -8.68 4.97 0.89
C VAL A 67 -8.92 4.43 2.31
N THR A 68 -7.90 3.84 2.94
CA THR A 68 -8.03 3.25 4.28
C THR A 68 -8.03 4.30 5.40
N CYS A 69 -7.13 5.27 5.33
CA CYS A 69 -6.70 6.11 6.45
C CYS A 69 -7.13 7.58 6.36
N ALA A 70 -7.44 8.09 5.17
CA ALA A 70 -7.62 9.52 4.97
C ALA A 70 -8.73 10.09 5.88
N GLY A 71 -8.42 11.16 6.62
CA GLY A 71 -9.35 11.80 7.54
C GLY A 71 -9.61 11.04 8.85
N ILE A 72 -8.90 9.95 9.14
CA ILE A 72 -8.92 9.35 10.48
C ILE A 72 -8.13 10.25 11.44
N LYS A 73 -8.80 10.73 12.49
CA LYS A 73 -8.21 11.48 13.60
C LYS A 73 -8.96 11.14 14.91
N PRO A 74 -8.28 11.06 16.07
CA PRO A 74 -6.82 11.14 16.25
C PRO A 74 -6.08 9.93 15.66
N ALA A 75 -4.75 10.03 15.57
CA ALA A 75 -3.92 8.91 15.14
C ALA A 75 -4.09 7.70 16.08
N LEU A 76 -4.08 6.50 15.51
CA LEU A 76 -4.34 5.25 16.25
C LEU A 76 -3.11 4.64 16.92
N GLY A 77 -1.93 5.24 16.73
CA GLY A 77 -0.66 4.79 17.31
C GLY A 77 0.00 3.62 16.58
N ARG A 78 -0.49 3.24 15.39
CA ARG A 78 0.08 2.18 14.55
C ARG A 78 -0.26 2.38 13.06
N PRO A 79 0.55 1.87 12.11
CA PRO A 79 0.20 1.81 10.69
C PRO A 79 -1.05 0.97 10.45
N ILE A 80 -1.88 1.36 9.46
CA ILE A 80 -3.20 0.75 9.21
C ILE A 80 -3.55 0.59 7.73
N CYS A 81 -2.66 0.95 6.80
CA CYS A 81 -2.87 0.90 5.36
C CYS A 81 -2.32 -0.41 4.76
N GLN A 82 -2.57 -1.53 5.42
CA GLN A 82 -2.10 -2.84 4.95
C GLN A 82 -2.64 -3.19 3.58
N LEU A 83 -3.83 -2.70 3.22
CA LEU A 83 -4.40 -2.92 1.90
C LEU A 83 -3.52 -2.28 0.82
N GLU A 84 -3.23 -1.00 0.98
CA GLU A 84 -2.42 -0.23 0.03
C GLU A 84 -0.99 -0.78 -0.06
N ALA A 85 -0.39 -1.15 1.07
CA ALA A 85 0.91 -1.82 1.10
C ALA A 85 0.86 -3.14 0.30
N GLY A 86 -0.18 -3.95 0.51
CA GLY A 86 -0.41 -5.18 -0.24
C GLY A 86 -0.55 -4.92 -1.74
N ILE A 87 -1.37 -3.95 -2.14
CA ILE A 87 -1.60 -3.58 -3.55
C ILE A 87 -0.27 -3.20 -4.23
N VAL A 88 0.51 -2.33 -3.60
CA VAL A 88 1.82 -1.91 -4.13
C VAL A 88 2.74 -3.10 -4.32
N VAL A 89 2.89 -3.95 -3.28
CA VAL A 89 3.78 -5.12 -3.36
C VAL A 89 3.30 -6.11 -4.42
N GLY A 90 1.99 -6.38 -4.50
CA GLY A 90 1.44 -7.27 -5.52
C GLY A 90 1.64 -6.76 -6.94
N ALA A 91 1.53 -5.44 -7.14
CA ALA A 91 1.79 -4.81 -8.43
C ALA A 91 3.27 -4.87 -8.82
N LEU A 92 4.17 -4.62 -7.88
CA LEU A 92 5.62 -4.73 -8.09
C LEU A 92 6.04 -6.18 -8.40
N GLU A 93 5.50 -7.17 -7.70
CA GLU A 93 5.75 -8.59 -8.02
C GLU A 93 5.28 -8.97 -9.44
N ALA A 94 4.22 -8.34 -9.95
CA ALA A 94 3.73 -8.63 -11.29
C ALA A 94 4.64 -8.07 -12.39
N ILE A 95 5.28 -6.91 -12.16
CA ILE A 95 6.20 -6.30 -13.13
C ILE A 95 7.65 -6.77 -12.97
N TYR A 96 8.01 -7.32 -11.81
CA TYR A 96 9.33 -7.89 -11.50
C TYR A 96 9.21 -9.37 -11.08
N PRO A 97 8.81 -10.29 -11.98
CA PRO A 97 8.49 -11.68 -11.64
C PRO A 97 9.68 -12.48 -11.06
N ASP A 98 10.92 -12.07 -11.38
CA ASP A 98 12.13 -12.74 -10.92
C ASP A 98 12.69 -12.17 -9.61
N LYS A 99 12.05 -11.14 -9.04
CA LYS A 99 12.48 -10.52 -7.79
C LYS A 99 11.51 -10.81 -6.66
N LYS A 100 12.05 -11.05 -5.45
CA LYS A 100 11.24 -11.12 -4.24
C LYS A 100 11.04 -9.71 -3.68
N ILE A 101 9.79 -9.28 -3.60
CA ILE A 101 9.44 -7.94 -3.08
C ILE A 101 8.99 -8.06 -1.62
N ILE A 102 9.64 -7.31 -0.72
CA ILE A 102 9.24 -7.18 0.68
C ILE A 102 8.86 -5.72 0.93
N GLY A 103 7.57 -5.47 1.13
CA GLY A 103 7.05 -4.13 1.42
C GLY A 103 6.56 -3.98 2.85
N GLU A 104 6.83 -2.83 3.45
CA GLU A 104 6.37 -2.46 4.79
C GLU A 104 5.83 -1.03 4.79
N GLU A 105 4.73 -0.80 5.50
CA GLU A 105 4.20 0.54 5.74
C GLU A 105 4.95 1.19 6.91
N THR A 106 5.80 2.18 6.63
CA THR A 106 6.66 2.82 7.63
C THR A 106 6.15 4.18 8.11
N LYS A 107 5.23 4.80 7.34
CA LYS A 107 4.55 6.06 7.70
C LYS A 107 3.06 5.94 7.41
N CYS A 108 2.24 6.60 8.21
CA CYS A 108 0.78 6.56 8.04
C CYS A 108 0.08 7.83 8.51
N ILE A 109 -0.75 8.43 7.64
CA ILE A 109 -1.51 9.64 7.96
C ILE A 109 -2.49 9.39 9.12
N GLY A 110 -3.40 8.43 8.96
CA GLY A 110 -4.43 8.15 9.95
C GLY A 110 -3.96 7.26 11.11
N GLY A 111 -2.88 6.51 10.88
CA GLY A 111 -2.34 5.56 11.86
C GLY A 111 -1.33 6.19 12.82
N LEU A 112 -0.41 6.98 12.29
CA LEU A 112 0.73 7.55 13.03
C LEU A 112 0.73 9.08 13.07
N GLY A 113 -0.08 9.76 12.25
CA GLY A 113 -0.12 11.22 12.17
C GLY A 113 0.91 11.83 11.21
N ASP A 114 1.51 11.00 10.35
CA ASP A 114 2.47 11.44 9.33
C ASP A 114 1.82 12.31 8.24
N PRO A 115 2.61 13.09 7.47
CA PRO A 115 2.09 13.87 6.36
C PRO A 115 1.65 13.02 5.16
N VAL A 116 2.18 11.79 5.02
CA VAL A 116 1.88 10.85 3.94
C VAL A 116 1.90 9.42 4.48
N CYS A 117 1.24 8.48 3.79
CA CYS A 117 1.51 7.07 3.99
C CYS A 117 2.71 6.66 3.13
N LEU A 118 3.65 5.91 3.68
CA LEU A 118 4.85 5.47 2.97
C LEU A 118 4.95 3.96 3.03
N VAL A 119 5.10 3.34 1.86
CA VAL A 119 5.42 1.92 1.72
C VAL A 119 6.84 1.79 1.20
N GLU A 120 7.73 1.21 2.00
CA GLU A 120 9.12 0.93 1.62
C GLU A 120 9.21 -0.51 1.13
N CYS A 121 9.55 -0.69 -0.15
CA CYS A 121 9.70 -2.01 -0.76
C CYS A 121 11.17 -2.29 -1.07
N ARG A 122 11.68 -3.41 -0.56
CA ARG A 122 12.99 -3.96 -0.91
C ARG A 122 12.85 -5.02 -1.99
N MET A 123 13.74 -4.98 -2.97
CA MET A 123 13.80 -5.90 -4.10
C MET A 123 14.99 -6.86 -3.90
N LEU A 124 14.71 -8.14 -3.67
CA LEU A 124 15.69 -9.20 -3.43
C LEU A 124 15.82 -10.16 -4.62
#